data_AF-A0A3E0ISW9-F1
#
_entry.id   AF-A0A3E0ISW9-F1
#
_cell.length_a   1.000
_cell.length_b   1.000
_cell.length_c   1.000
_cell.angle_alpha   90.00
_cell.angle_beta   90.00
_cell.angle_gamma   90.00
#
_symmetry.space_group_name_H-M   'P 1'
#
loop_
_entity.id
_entity.type
_entity.pdbx_description
1 polymer ?
#
loop_
_entity_poly.entity_id
_entity_poly.type
_entity_poly.pdbx_seq_one_letter_code
_entity_poly.pdbx_strand_id
1 'polypeptide(L)'
;EQADGDKVLGLFADKNMPLQIDAPDDDPRLADMQSAALDRLSQNDKGFFLMVEGASIDKAAHANDVTGVMSEMGGFEKAFDDAIAYAKEHEDTLVVATADHSTGGLTIAKGKDYIWDASAIHNMKHSGQWMTEQIAEGKDIEETIQAGYNKSLPTQTVKAIRKEAKKLSKIKEDDERYDAQYQKLQDAIQKTINDESNTGWTTYGHTGEDVNTYAFGPQSEKFYGNIDNTDNAKNIFDIYNQE
;
A
#
# COMPACT_ATOMS: atom_id res chain seq x y z
N GLU A 1 4.35 -0.89 24.68
CA GLU A 1 5.16 -0.24 25.75
C GLU A 1 5.74 1.06 25.20
N GLN A 2 5.74 2.15 25.95
CA GLN A 2 6.48 3.36 25.56
C GLN A 2 7.96 3.11 25.81
N ALA A 3 8.78 3.16 24.75
CA ALA A 3 10.23 3.09 24.90
C ALA A 3 10.75 4.39 25.52
N ASP A 4 11.38 4.30 26.69
CA ASP A 4 12.06 5.42 27.36
C ASP A 4 13.44 5.66 26.72
N GLY A 5 13.57 6.76 25.97
CA GLY A 5 14.85 7.21 25.39
C GLY A 5 14.70 7.96 24.06
N ASP A 6 15.71 8.78 23.73
CA ASP A 6 15.73 9.65 22.52
C ASP A 6 15.86 8.86 21.20
N LYS A 7 16.24 7.58 21.26
CA LYS A 7 16.48 6.72 20.09
C LYS A 7 15.70 5.43 20.22
N VAL A 8 14.99 5.05 19.17
CA VAL A 8 14.16 3.85 19.12
C VAL A 8 14.38 3.08 17.82
N LEU A 9 14.31 1.76 17.89
CA LEU A 9 14.23 0.86 16.74
C LEU A 9 12.99 -0.01 16.93
N GLY A 10 11.97 0.20 16.08
CA GLY A 10 10.76 -0.62 16.04
C GLY A 10 10.83 -1.61 14.89
N LEU A 11 10.77 -2.91 15.21
CA LEU A 11 10.68 -4.00 14.22
C LEU A 11 9.43 -4.81 14.54
N PHE A 12 8.36 -4.59 13.77
CA PHE A 12 7.02 -5.11 14.08
C PHE A 12 6.64 -6.37 13.30
N ALA A 13 7.48 -6.80 12.35
CA ALA A 13 7.29 -8.04 11.58
C ALA A 13 8.64 -8.63 11.15
N ASP A 14 8.68 -9.94 10.89
CA ASP A 14 9.89 -10.64 10.39
C ASP A 14 10.27 -10.21 8.95
N LYS A 15 9.28 -9.77 8.17
CA LYS A 15 9.42 -9.28 6.80
C LYS A 15 8.64 -7.97 6.64
N ASN A 16 7.67 -7.94 5.72
CA ASN A 16 6.73 -6.85 5.57
C ASN A 16 5.69 -6.94 6.68
N MET A 17 5.25 -5.78 7.18
CA MET A 17 4.01 -5.72 7.93
C MET A 17 2.83 -6.15 7.03
N PRO A 18 1.79 -6.76 7.59
CA PRO A 18 0.58 -7.09 6.84
C PRO A 18 -0.07 -5.83 6.25
N LEU A 19 -0.84 -6.01 5.16
CA LEU A 19 -1.65 -4.92 4.62
C LEU A 19 -2.66 -4.46 5.68
N GLN A 20 -3.00 -3.18 5.70
CA GLN A 20 -3.84 -2.55 6.72
C GLN A 20 -5.20 -3.25 6.89
N ILE A 21 -5.82 -3.74 5.82
CA ILE A 21 -7.08 -4.50 5.87
C ILE A 21 -6.92 -5.87 6.56
N ASP A 22 -5.73 -6.45 6.53
CA ASP A 22 -5.43 -7.79 7.06
C ASP A 22 -4.65 -7.76 8.38
N ALA A 23 -4.11 -6.60 8.74
CA ALA A 23 -3.27 -6.42 9.91
C ALA A 23 -4.09 -6.53 11.21
N PRO A 24 -3.61 -7.32 12.19
CA PRO A 24 -4.20 -7.41 13.52
C PRO A 24 -4.44 -6.04 14.18
N ASP A 25 -5.44 -5.94 15.07
CA ASP A 25 -5.78 -4.70 15.76
C ASP A 25 -4.63 -4.18 16.67
N ASP A 26 -3.74 -5.06 17.12
CA ASP A 26 -2.59 -4.75 17.97
C ASP A 26 -1.32 -4.37 17.19
N ASP A 27 -1.29 -4.55 15.86
CA ASP A 27 -0.21 -4.06 15.02
C ASP A 27 -0.28 -2.53 14.88
N PRO A 28 0.86 -1.82 15.02
CA PRO A 28 0.86 -0.38 14.84
C PRO A 28 0.56 -0.03 13.38
N ARG A 29 -0.30 0.97 13.16
CA ARG A 29 -0.56 1.52 11.83
C ARG A 29 0.52 2.52 11.44
N LEU A 30 0.60 2.86 10.15
CA LEU A 30 1.55 3.85 9.65
C LEU A 30 1.45 5.19 10.41
N ALA A 31 0.22 5.63 10.66
CA ALA A 31 -0.05 6.84 11.43
C ALA A 31 0.40 6.74 12.90
N ASP A 32 0.27 5.57 13.54
CA ASP A 32 0.73 5.35 14.91
C ASP A 32 2.26 5.46 14.99
N MET A 33 2.95 4.85 14.03
CA MET A 33 4.41 4.94 13.92
C MET A 33 4.87 6.37 13.63
N GLN A 34 4.18 7.10 12.75
CA GLN A 34 4.44 8.52 12.49
C GLN A 34 4.26 9.36 13.76
N SER A 35 3.15 9.17 14.49
CA SER A 35 2.89 9.88 15.75
C SER A 35 4.00 9.61 16.77
N ALA A 36 4.39 8.34 16.96
CA ALA A 36 5.44 7.97 17.89
C ALA A 36 6.81 8.55 17.52
N ALA A 37 7.07 8.74 16.21
CA ALA A 37 8.27 9.42 15.72
C ALA A 37 8.21 10.93 15.96
N LEU A 38 7.08 11.59 15.63
CA LEU A 38 6.88 13.02 15.87
C LEU A 38 6.98 13.38 17.35
N ASP A 39 6.40 12.60 18.25
CA ASP A 39 6.47 12.81 19.70
C ASP A 39 7.91 12.91 20.23
N ARG A 40 8.84 12.17 19.60
CA ARG A 40 10.26 12.15 19.97
C ARG A 40 11.05 13.21 19.23
N LEU A 41 10.89 13.30 17.91
CA LEU A 41 11.67 14.19 17.06
C LEU A 41 11.38 15.67 17.30
N SER A 42 10.12 16.00 17.66
CA SER A 42 9.70 17.36 17.98
C SER A 42 10.34 17.94 19.25
N GLN A 43 10.96 17.10 20.09
CA GLN A 43 11.66 17.56 21.29
C GLN A 43 13.03 18.18 20.98
N ASN A 44 13.51 18.09 19.74
CA ASN A 44 14.77 18.70 19.34
C ASN A 44 14.57 20.18 18.95
N ASP A 45 15.13 21.09 19.73
CA ASP A 45 15.07 22.54 19.49
C ASP A 45 15.66 23.00 18.15
N LYS A 46 16.44 22.13 17.47
CA LYS A 46 16.98 22.40 16.12
C LYS A 46 16.07 21.89 14.99
N GLY A 47 14.89 21.38 15.32
CA GLY A 47 13.98 20.73 14.37
C GLY A 47 14.41 19.31 14.00
N PHE A 48 13.76 18.77 12.97
CA PHE A 48 13.94 17.38 12.55
C PHE A 48 13.67 17.20 11.05
N PHE A 49 14.13 16.06 10.54
CA PHE A 49 13.70 15.51 9.25
C PHE A 49 13.06 14.15 9.52
N LEU A 50 11.86 13.93 8.98
CA LEU A 50 11.12 12.68 9.10
C LEU A 50 10.68 12.23 7.71
N MET A 51 10.94 10.96 7.38
CA MET A 51 10.44 10.29 6.19
C MET A 51 9.47 9.20 6.64
N VAL A 52 8.26 9.21 6.04
CA VAL A 52 7.19 8.24 6.30
C VAL A 52 6.80 7.63 4.96
N GLU A 53 6.79 6.30 4.88
CA GLU A 53 6.60 5.57 3.63
C GLU A 53 5.37 4.64 3.70
N GLY A 54 4.41 4.85 2.81
CA GLY A 54 3.31 3.92 2.55
C GLY A 54 3.73 2.77 1.63
N ALA A 55 4.73 1.99 2.04
CA ALA A 55 5.48 1.09 1.15
C ALA A 55 4.66 -0.03 0.48
N SER A 56 3.54 -0.44 1.09
CA SER A 56 2.78 -1.58 0.59
C SER A 56 1.75 -1.23 -0.49
N ILE A 57 1.56 0.07 -0.81
CA ILE A 57 0.79 0.50 -1.99
C ILE A 57 1.39 -0.13 -3.26
N ASP A 58 2.72 -0.04 -3.40
CA ASP A 58 3.47 -0.63 -4.50
C ASP A 58 3.35 -2.16 -4.54
N LYS A 59 3.53 -2.82 -3.39
CA LYS A 59 3.45 -4.29 -3.28
C LYS A 59 2.08 -4.83 -3.68
N ALA A 60 1.01 -4.19 -3.21
CA ALA A 60 -0.35 -4.54 -3.58
C ALA A 60 -0.61 -4.29 -5.08
N ALA A 61 -0.03 -3.22 -5.65
CA ALA A 61 -0.14 -2.93 -7.07
C ALA A 61 0.62 -3.92 -7.96
N HIS A 62 1.82 -4.36 -7.55
CA HIS A 62 2.55 -5.45 -8.22
C HIS A 62 1.72 -6.73 -8.30
N ALA A 63 0.95 -7.01 -7.25
CA ALA A 63 0.03 -8.12 -7.19
C ALA A 63 -1.24 -7.92 -8.03
N ASN A 64 -1.54 -6.71 -8.51
CA ASN A 64 -2.84 -6.30 -9.07
C ASN A 64 -4.01 -6.42 -8.06
N ASP A 65 -3.74 -6.12 -6.79
CA ASP A 65 -4.68 -6.17 -5.68
C ASP A 65 -5.32 -4.81 -5.43
N VAL A 66 -6.44 -4.53 -6.10
CA VAL A 66 -7.12 -3.24 -5.88
C VAL A 66 -7.61 -3.06 -4.44
N THR A 67 -7.97 -4.15 -3.75
CA THR A 67 -8.37 -4.09 -2.34
C THR A 67 -7.18 -3.75 -1.46
N GLY A 68 -6.04 -4.39 -1.70
CA GLY A 68 -4.78 -4.06 -1.03
C GLY A 68 -4.36 -2.60 -1.28
N VAL A 69 -4.36 -2.16 -2.54
CA VAL A 69 -3.95 -0.79 -2.90
C VAL A 69 -4.85 0.25 -2.21
N MET A 70 -6.18 0.09 -2.27
CA MET A 70 -7.10 1.04 -1.64
C MET A 70 -7.01 1.02 -0.11
N SER A 71 -6.76 -0.15 0.49
CA SER A 71 -6.50 -0.27 1.92
C SER A 71 -5.25 0.51 2.34
N GLU A 72 -4.13 0.32 1.63
CA GLU A 72 -2.87 1.00 1.93
C GLU A 72 -2.93 2.51 1.66
N MET A 73 -3.65 2.91 0.59
CA MET A 73 -3.93 4.32 0.33
C MET A 73 -4.67 4.98 1.50
N GLY A 74 -5.62 4.30 2.15
CA GLY A 74 -6.29 4.81 3.34
C GLY A 74 -5.36 4.95 4.55
N GLY A 75 -4.39 4.06 4.69
CA GLY A 75 -3.33 4.17 5.71
C GLY A 75 -2.41 5.35 5.48
N PHE A 76 -1.97 5.53 4.24
CA PHE A 76 -1.15 6.68 3.83
C PHE A 76 -1.92 8.00 3.92
N GLU A 77 -3.19 8.04 3.52
CA GLU A 77 -4.07 9.20 3.67
C GLU A 77 -4.13 9.65 5.13
N LYS A 78 -4.34 8.73 6.08
CA LYS A 78 -4.37 9.06 7.51
C LYS A 78 -3.05 9.66 7.98
N ALA A 79 -1.92 9.08 7.59
CA ALA A 79 -0.60 9.59 7.94
C ALA A 79 -0.35 10.98 7.33
N PHE A 80 -0.73 11.19 6.07
CA PHE A 80 -0.64 12.47 5.39
C PHE A 80 -1.51 13.55 6.05
N ASP A 81 -2.76 13.22 6.38
CA ASP A 81 -3.67 14.13 7.10
C ASP A 81 -3.11 14.54 8.45
N ASP A 82 -2.53 13.61 9.20
CA ASP A 82 -1.88 13.90 10.49
C ASP A 82 -0.65 14.80 10.32
N ALA A 83 0.14 14.61 9.26
CA ALA A 83 1.29 15.45 8.96
C ALA A 83 0.84 16.88 8.60
N ILE A 84 -0.23 17.02 7.81
CA ILE A 84 -0.83 18.32 7.46
C ILE A 84 -1.41 18.99 8.71
N ALA A 85 -2.07 18.25 9.59
CA ALA A 85 -2.58 18.77 10.85
C ALA A 85 -1.43 19.28 11.75
N TYR A 86 -0.37 18.50 11.88
CA TYR A 86 0.83 18.89 12.62
C TYR A 86 1.43 20.19 12.06
N ALA A 87 1.62 20.30 10.74
CA ALA A 87 2.19 21.49 10.11
C ALA A 87 1.29 22.75 10.19
N LYS A 88 -0.02 22.59 10.37
CA LYS A 88 -0.91 23.73 10.65
C LYS A 88 -0.74 24.29 12.06
N GLU A 89 -0.32 23.46 13.01
CA GLU A 89 -0.05 23.86 14.39
C GLU A 89 1.40 24.33 14.59
N HIS A 90 2.30 23.94 13.68
CA HIS A 90 3.73 24.24 13.70
C HIS A 90 4.12 24.97 12.40
N GLU A 91 3.98 26.30 12.38
CA GLU A 91 4.14 27.13 11.17
C GLU A 91 5.56 27.07 10.54
N ASP A 92 6.54 26.52 11.24
CA ASP A 92 7.91 26.25 10.78
C ASP A 92 8.07 24.87 10.11
N THR A 93 6.99 24.12 9.91
CA THR A 93 7.00 22.77 9.33
C THR A 93 6.63 22.78 7.85
N LEU A 94 7.46 22.16 7.02
CA LEU A 94 7.16 21.80 5.63
C LEU A 94 6.81 20.31 5.52
N VAL A 95 5.68 20.01 4.91
CA VAL A 95 5.28 18.65 4.52
C VAL A 95 5.35 18.52 3.01
N VAL A 96 6.04 17.48 2.53
CA VAL A 96 6.10 17.10 1.11
C VAL A 96 5.66 15.65 0.99
N ALA A 97 4.71 15.38 0.11
CA ALA A 97 4.26 14.02 -0.22
C ALA A 97 4.40 13.79 -1.73
N THR A 98 4.96 12.65 -2.10
CA THR A 98 5.16 12.24 -3.49
C THR A 98 5.16 10.72 -3.58
N ALA A 99 5.08 10.18 -4.78
CA ALA A 99 5.45 8.80 -5.04
C ALA A 99 6.89 8.73 -5.60
N ASP A 100 7.51 7.57 -5.51
CA ASP A 100 8.77 7.22 -6.16
C ASP A 100 8.55 6.77 -7.61
N HIS A 101 7.45 6.05 -7.88
CA HIS A 101 6.93 5.69 -9.20
C HIS A 101 5.47 5.26 -9.15
N SER A 102 4.90 4.91 -10.31
CA SER A 102 3.61 4.22 -10.39
C SER A 102 3.82 2.73 -10.68
N THR A 103 2.84 1.90 -10.32
CA THR A 103 2.94 0.43 -10.36
C THR A 103 1.65 -0.22 -10.87
N GLY A 104 1.79 -1.30 -11.62
CA GLY A 104 0.69 -2.11 -12.16
C GLY A 104 -0.01 -1.50 -13.38
N GLY A 105 0.19 -0.21 -13.64
CA GLY A 105 -0.59 0.57 -14.61
C GLY A 105 -2.08 0.47 -14.31
N LEU A 106 -2.43 0.75 -13.05
CA LEU A 106 -3.78 0.78 -12.51
C LEU A 106 -4.66 1.74 -13.31
N THR A 107 -5.89 1.33 -13.65
CA THR A 107 -6.90 2.21 -14.24
C THR A 107 -8.22 2.17 -13.48
N ILE A 108 -8.79 3.36 -13.26
CA ILE A 108 -10.17 3.54 -12.80
C ILE A 108 -11.08 3.30 -14.00
N ALA A 109 -11.83 2.21 -13.95
CA ALA A 109 -12.55 1.59 -15.08
C ALA A 109 -11.65 0.80 -16.05
N LYS A 110 -12.21 -0.28 -16.63
CA LYS A 110 -11.61 -1.10 -17.68
C LYS A 110 -12.66 -1.50 -18.72
N GLY A 111 -12.20 -1.91 -19.89
CA GLY A 111 -13.09 -2.38 -20.95
C GLY A 111 -13.85 -1.23 -21.62
N LYS A 112 -15.11 -1.45 -21.97
CA LYS A 112 -15.96 -0.46 -22.67
C LYS A 112 -16.93 0.27 -21.75
N ASP A 113 -17.06 -0.21 -20.52
CA ASP A 113 -18.01 0.30 -19.56
C ASP A 113 -17.38 1.49 -18.82
N TYR A 114 -18.02 2.65 -18.90
CA TYR A 114 -17.55 3.90 -18.30
C TYR A 114 -17.93 3.97 -16.80
N ILE A 115 -17.69 2.89 -16.06
CA ILE A 115 -18.10 2.71 -14.66
C ILE A 115 -16.94 2.15 -13.86
N TRP A 116 -16.68 2.72 -12.68
CA TRP A 116 -15.83 2.13 -11.64
C TRP A 116 -16.68 1.96 -10.37
N ASP A 117 -16.83 0.72 -9.90
CA ASP A 117 -17.70 0.38 -8.76
C ASP A 117 -16.86 0.16 -7.50
N ALA A 118 -16.57 1.25 -6.80
CA ALA A 118 -15.84 1.21 -5.53
C ALA A 118 -16.59 0.44 -4.42
N SER A 119 -17.92 0.25 -4.54
CA SER A 119 -18.68 -0.48 -3.53
C SER A 119 -18.28 -1.95 -3.45
N ALA A 120 -17.84 -2.54 -4.57
CA ALA A 120 -17.30 -3.89 -4.59
C ALA A 120 -16.05 -4.01 -3.68
N ILE A 121 -15.17 -3.00 -3.72
CA ILE A 121 -13.94 -2.93 -2.93
C ILE A 121 -14.28 -2.75 -1.44
N HIS A 122 -15.19 -1.83 -1.11
CA HIS A 122 -15.62 -1.57 0.27
C HIS A 122 -16.27 -2.80 0.97
N ASN A 123 -16.80 -3.75 0.20
CA ASN A 123 -17.42 -4.95 0.74
C ASN A 123 -16.42 -6.05 1.11
N MET A 124 -15.17 -5.93 0.68
CA MET A 124 -14.10 -6.88 1.01
C MET A 124 -13.76 -6.82 2.50
N LYS A 125 -13.34 -7.95 3.05
CA LYS A 125 -12.89 -8.10 4.45
C LYS A 125 -11.43 -8.47 4.59
N HIS A 126 -10.86 -9.05 3.53
CA HIS A 126 -9.44 -9.35 3.42
C HIS A 126 -8.96 -9.06 2.01
N SER A 127 -7.66 -8.81 1.87
CA SER A 127 -7.05 -8.58 0.55
C SER A 127 -7.01 -9.86 -0.31
N GLY A 128 -6.77 -9.68 -1.61
CA GLY A 128 -6.44 -10.76 -2.53
C GLY A 128 -5.16 -11.48 -2.10
N GLN A 129 -4.18 -10.73 -1.62
CA GLN A 129 -2.93 -11.27 -1.10
C GLN A 129 -3.17 -12.20 0.11
N TRP A 130 -3.91 -11.76 1.12
CA TRP A 130 -4.23 -12.58 2.30
C TRP A 130 -4.93 -13.89 1.90
N MET A 131 -5.93 -13.82 1.02
CA MET A 131 -6.60 -15.04 0.54
C MET A 131 -5.65 -15.98 -0.20
N THR A 132 -4.69 -15.43 -0.95
CA THR A 132 -3.67 -16.21 -1.66
C THR A 132 -2.74 -16.90 -0.68
N GLU A 133 -2.26 -16.18 0.34
CA GLU A 133 -1.41 -16.72 1.42
C GLU A 133 -2.13 -17.86 2.16
N GLN A 134 -3.36 -17.65 2.62
CA GLN A 134 -4.13 -18.67 3.33
C GLN A 134 -4.33 -19.95 2.49
N ILE A 135 -4.67 -19.80 1.20
CA ILE A 135 -4.85 -20.96 0.31
C ILE A 135 -3.52 -21.66 0.01
N ALA A 136 -2.42 -20.90 -0.14
CA ALA A 136 -1.08 -21.47 -0.34
C ALA A 136 -0.62 -22.29 0.87
N GLU A 137 -0.97 -21.86 2.08
CA GLU A 137 -0.76 -22.58 3.35
C GLU A 137 -1.69 -23.78 3.55
N GLY A 138 -2.62 -24.01 2.63
CA GLY A 138 -3.50 -25.18 2.62
C GLY A 138 -4.81 -25.00 3.39
N LYS A 139 -5.22 -23.76 3.71
CA LYS A 139 -6.57 -23.48 4.24
C LYS A 139 -7.64 -23.83 3.22
N ASP A 140 -8.87 -24.04 3.71
CA ASP A 140 -9.99 -24.35 2.83
C ASP A 140 -10.30 -23.17 1.89
N ILE A 141 -10.45 -23.47 0.61
CA ILE A 141 -10.62 -22.46 -0.44
C ILE A 141 -11.97 -21.75 -0.31
N GLU A 142 -13.04 -22.47 -0.02
CA GLU A 142 -14.38 -21.91 0.01
C GLU A 142 -14.59 -21.07 1.27
N GLU A 143 -14.06 -21.53 2.42
CA GLU A 143 -14.03 -20.74 3.66
C GLU A 143 -13.18 -19.48 3.51
N THR A 144 -11.99 -19.58 2.92
CA THR A 144 -11.09 -18.43 2.72
C THR A 144 -11.73 -17.39 1.78
N ILE A 145 -12.35 -17.83 0.69
CA ILE A 145 -13.07 -16.95 -0.24
C ILE A 145 -14.24 -16.27 0.48
N GLN A 146 -15.04 -17.02 1.25
CA GLN A 146 -16.15 -16.44 1.99
C GLN A 146 -15.67 -15.41 3.02
N ALA A 147 -14.53 -15.67 3.68
CA ALA A 147 -13.93 -14.75 4.62
C ALA A 147 -13.49 -13.45 3.94
N GLY A 148 -12.78 -13.51 2.81
CA GLY A 148 -12.26 -12.32 2.14
C GLY A 148 -13.30 -11.53 1.34
N TYR A 149 -14.13 -12.20 0.54
CA TYR A 149 -15.14 -11.54 -0.30
C TYR A 149 -16.45 -11.23 0.43
N ASN A 150 -16.63 -11.74 1.65
CA ASN A 150 -17.89 -11.69 2.38
C ASN A 150 -19.09 -12.28 1.60
N LYS A 151 -18.82 -13.17 0.64
CA LYS A 151 -19.81 -13.87 -0.18
C LYS A 151 -19.19 -15.10 -0.82
N SER A 152 -20.05 -16.04 -1.22
CA SER A 152 -19.65 -17.15 -2.08
C SER A 152 -19.41 -16.66 -3.51
N LEU A 153 -18.41 -17.22 -4.18
CA LEU A 153 -18.15 -16.96 -5.60
C LEU A 153 -18.78 -18.03 -6.50
N PRO A 154 -19.02 -17.72 -7.79
CA PRO A 154 -19.52 -18.70 -8.75
C PRO A 154 -18.64 -19.96 -8.82
N THR A 155 -19.27 -21.13 -8.99
CA THR A 155 -18.56 -22.43 -9.01
C THR A 155 -17.42 -22.47 -10.03
N GLN A 156 -17.57 -21.80 -11.17
CA GLN A 156 -16.52 -21.74 -12.19
C GLN A 156 -15.29 -20.96 -11.72
N THR A 157 -15.49 -19.87 -10.97
CA THR A 157 -14.42 -19.07 -10.37
C THR A 157 -13.69 -19.88 -9.31
N VAL A 158 -14.41 -20.51 -8.38
CA VAL A 158 -13.82 -21.38 -7.34
C VAL A 158 -13.04 -22.54 -7.98
N LYS A 159 -13.55 -23.12 -9.07
CA LYS A 159 -12.84 -24.16 -9.83
C LYS A 159 -11.53 -23.66 -10.45
N ALA A 160 -11.49 -22.41 -10.93
CA ALA A 160 -10.26 -21.81 -11.45
C ALA A 160 -9.22 -21.59 -10.34
N ILE A 161 -9.65 -21.04 -9.19
CA ILE A 161 -8.78 -20.86 -8.00
C ILE A 161 -8.22 -22.21 -7.54
N ARG A 162 -9.08 -23.23 -7.37
CA ARG A 162 -8.66 -24.59 -6.98
C ARG A 162 -7.67 -25.22 -7.96
N LYS A 163 -7.79 -24.93 -9.25
CA LYS A 163 -6.86 -25.43 -10.27
C LYS A 163 -5.47 -24.83 -10.08
N GLU A 164 -5.36 -23.52 -9.85
CA GLU A 164 -4.07 -22.86 -9.66
C GLU A 164 -3.45 -23.22 -8.29
N ALA A 165 -4.26 -23.30 -7.23
CA ALA A 165 -3.81 -23.77 -5.91
C ALA A 165 -3.23 -25.20 -5.98
N LYS A 166 -3.90 -26.11 -6.71
CA LYS A 166 -3.40 -27.47 -6.92
C LYS A 166 -2.09 -27.52 -7.71
N LYS A 167 -1.82 -26.56 -8.60
CA LYS A 167 -0.51 -26.47 -9.26
C LYS A 167 0.56 -25.96 -8.32
N LEU A 168 0.25 -24.91 -7.55
CA LEU A 168 1.16 -24.32 -6.57
C LEU A 168 1.61 -25.36 -5.53
N SER A 169 0.69 -26.15 -4.97
CA SER A 169 0.99 -27.21 -3.99
C SER A 169 1.98 -28.29 -4.45
N LYS A 170 2.30 -28.35 -5.74
CA LYS A 170 3.28 -29.31 -6.31
C LYS A 170 4.66 -28.70 -6.51
N ILE A 171 4.82 -27.41 -6.23
CA ILE A 171 6.04 -26.65 -6.39
C ILE A 171 6.50 -26.26 -4.98
N LYS A 172 7.79 -26.44 -4.69
CA LYS A 172 8.36 -26.02 -3.42
C LYS A 172 8.61 -24.51 -3.43
N GLU A 173 8.57 -23.87 -2.27
CA GLU A 173 8.79 -22.42 -2.14
C GLU A 173 10.16 -21.95 -2.62
N ASP A 174 11.20 -22.81 -2.55
CA ASP A 174 12.55 -22.50 -3.00
C ASP A 174 12.77 -22.73 -4.51
N ASP A 175 11.74 -23.18 -5.24
CA ASP A 175 11.80 -23.42 -6.67
C ASP A 175 11.55 -22.11 -7.45
N GLU A 176 12.37 -21.85 -8.48
CA GLU A 176 12.28 -20.65 -9.32
C GLU A 176 10.91 -20.43 -9.99
N ARG A 177 10.08 -21.48 -10.08
CA ARG A 177 8.74 -21.43 -10.67
C ARG A 177 7.66 -21.05 -9.65
N TYR A 178 7.97 -21.02 -8.36
CA TYR A 178 7.01 -20.82 -7.29
C TYR A 178 6.31 -19.47 -7.44
N ASP A 179 7.07 -18.38 -7.48
CA ASP A 179 6.53 -17.01 -7.57
C ASP A 179 5.61 -16.82 -8.78
N ALA A 180 6.02 -17.34 -9.94
CA ALA A 180 5.21 -17.26 -11.16
C ALA A 180 3.91 -18.09 -11.08
N GLN A 181 3.86 -19.15 -10.26
CA GLN A 181 2.63 -19.92 -10.04
C GLN A 181 1.80 -19.36 -8.88
N TYR A 182 2.44 -18.73 -7.89
CA TYR A 182 1.81 -17.98 -6.82
C TYR A 182 1.02 -16.80 -7.40
N GLN A 183 1.64 -16.01 -8.29
CA GLN A 183 0.97 -14.93 -8.99
C GLN A 183 -0.26 -15.42 -9.77
N LYS A 184 -0.21 -16.59 -10.40
CA LYS A 184 -1.39 -17.16 -11.11
C LYS A 184 -2.54 -17.52 -10.17
N LEU A 185 -2.24 -17.97 -8.95
CA LEU A 185 -3.25 -18.19 -7.92
C LEU A 185 -3.86 -16.86 -7.50
N GLN A 186 -3.02 -15.85 -7.25
CA GLN A 186 -3.43 -14.50 -6.90
C GLN A 186 -4.29 -13.85 -8.00
N ASP A 187 -3.91 -13.96 -9.27
CA ASP A 187 -4.72 -13.52 -10.41
C ASP A 187 -6.09 -14.19 -10.43
N ALA A 188 -6.16 -15.50 -10.19
CA ALA A 188 -7.41 -16.24 -10.18
C ALA A 188 -8.35 -15.79 -9.03
N ILE A 189 -7.77 -15.43 -7.88
CA ILE A 189 -8.50 -14.90 -6.72
C ILE A 189 -8.99 -13.49 -6.99
N GLN A 190 -8.13 -12.60 -7.51
CA GLN A 190 -8.42 -11.17 -7.68
C GLN A 190 -9.25 -10.85 -8.91
N LYS A 191 -9.34 -11.77 -9.87
CA LYS A 191 -10.13 -11.56 -11.09
C LYS A 191 -11.56 -11.10 -10.77
N THR A 192 -12.19 -11.67 -9.74
CA THR A 192 -13.55 -11.29 -9.37
C THR A 192 -13.63 -9.84 -8.92
N ILE A 193 -12.82 -9.41 -7.95
CA ILE A 193 -12.86 -8.03 -7.48
C ILE A 193 -12.46 -7.02 -8.57
N ASN A 194 -11.47 -7.36 -9.39
CA ASN A 194 -11.06 -6.52 -10.52
C ASN A 194 -12.16 -6.42 -11.58
N ASP A 195 -12.97 -7.46 -11.80
CA ASP A 195 -14.11 -7.42 -12.72
C ASP A 195 -15.30 -6.68 -12.13
N GLU A 196 -15.67 -6.95 -10.87
CA GLU A 196 -16.81 -6.32 -10.22
C GLU A 196 -16.60 -4.82 -9.99
N SER A 197 -15.38 -4.41 -9.62
CA SER A 197 -15.04 -2.99 -9.49
C SER A 197 -14.76 -2.31 -10.83
N ASN A 198 -14.64 -3.07 -11.93
CA ASN A 198 -14.10 -2.62 -13.21
C ASN A 198 -12.69 -2.03 -13.10
N THR A 199 -11.82 -2.55 -12.23
CA THR A 199 -10.44 -2.09 -12.13
C THR A 199 -9.55 -2.75 -13.18
N GLY A 200 -8.78 -1.93 -13.91
CA GLY A 200 -7.83 -2.37 -14.94
C GLY A 200 -6.38 -2.33 -14.48
N TRP A 201 -5.57 -3.18 -15.11
CA TRP A 201 -4.13 -3.35 -14.86
C TRP A 201 -3.43 -3.67 -16.19
N THR A 202 -2.17 -3.27 -16.34
CA THR A 202 -1.42 -3.47 -17.59
C THR A 202 -0.10 -4.23 -17.41
N THR A 203 0.43 -4.28 -16.20
CA THR A 203 1.71 -4.92 -15.89
C THR A 203 1.72 -5.45 -14.45
N TYR A 204 2.73 -6.24 -14.10
CA TYR A 204 3.08 -6.59 -12.71
C TYR A 204 4.33 -5.84 -12.26
N GLY A 205 4.70 -4.76 -12.95
CA GLY A 205 5.89 -3.95 -12.71
C GLY A 205 5.55 -2.47 -12.60
N HIS A 206 6.57 -1.63 -12.63
CA HIS A 206 6.39 -0.18 -12.60
C HIS A 206 5.99 0.36 -13.98
N THR A 207 5.41 1.55 -13.98
CA THR A 207 5.05 2.32 -15.16
C THR A 207 5.68 3.73 -15.08
N GLY A 208 5.89 4.34 -16.25
CA GLY A 208 6.75 5.52 -16.43
C GLY A 208 6.03 6.86 -16.48
N GLU A 209 4.79 6.94 -16.00
CA GLU A 209 4.06 8.20 -15.87
C GLU A 209 4.67 9.11 -14.80
N ASP A 210 4.48 10.42 -14.99
CA ASP A 210 4.79 11.42 -13.98
C ASP A 210 3.91 11.17 -12.74
N VAL A 211 4.51 11.30 -11.56
CA VAL A 211 3.81 11.19 -10.27
C VAL A 211 3.51 12.56 -9.70
N ASN A 212 2.47 12.65 -8.88
CA ASN A 212 2.13 13.88 -8.20
C ASN A 212 3.09 14.18 -7.04
N THR A 213 3.46 15.44 -6.89
CA THR A 213 4.09 15.98 -5.68
C THR A 213 3.15 17.01 -5.05
N TYR A 214 2.91 16.88 -3.75
CA TYR A 214 2.13 17.78 -2.92
C TYR A 214 3.03 18.41 -1.87
N ALA A 215 2.87 19.70 -1.61
CA ALA A 215 3.64 20.40 -0.58
C ALA A 215 2.76 21.38 0.20
N PHE A 216 2.98 21.46 1.51
CA PHE A 216 2.28 22.37 2.42
C PHE A 216 3.25 22.92 3.47
N GLY A 217 3.18 24.22 3.74
CA GLY A 217 4.04 24.91 4.70
C GLY A 217 5.04 25.88 4.05
N PRO A 218 6.02 26.38 4.80
CA PRO A 218 7.03 27.32 4.32
C PRO A 218 7.82 26.79 3.12
N GLN A 219 8.05 27.65 2.13
CA GLN A 219 8.80 27.32 0.91
C GLN A 219 8.15 26.23 0.03
N SER A 220 6.87 25.90 0.24
CA SER A 220 6.14 24.89 -0.57
C SER A 220 6.07 25.23 -2.06
N GLU A 221 6.19 26.51 -2.43
CA GLU A 221 6.23 26.96 -3.81
C GLU A 221 7.43 26.41 -4.61
N LYS A 222 8.49 25.95 -3.92
CA LYS A 222 9.63 25.27 -4.56
C LYS A 222 9.26 23.93 -5.21
N PHE A 223 8.13 23.34 -4.81
CA PHE A 223 7.63 22.06 -5.31
C PHE A 223 6.51 22.22 -6.35
N TYR A 224 6.25 23.44 -6.84
CA TYR A 224 5.18 23.69 -7.81
C TYR A 224 5.65 23.50 -9.25
N GLY A 225 4.80 22.88 -10.07
CA GLY A 225 5.04 22.70 -11.50
C GLY A 225 5.52 21.30 -11.85
N ASN A 226 6.19 21.16 -13.00
CA ASN A 226 6.83 19.92 -13.41
C ASN A 226 8.28 19.95 -12.94
N ILE A 227 8.63 19.02 -12.06
CA ILE A 227 9.89 18.97 -11.34
C ILE A 227 10.42 17.54 -11.41
N ASP A 228 11.70 17.38 -11.75
CA ASP A 228 12.35 16.08 -11.73
C ASP A 228 12.56 15.61 -10.28
N ASN A 229 12.53 14.30 -10.01
CA ASN A 229 12.69 13.80 -8.65
C ASN A 229 14.03 14.20 -8.00
N THR A 230 15.08 14.46 -8.80
CA THR A 230 16.37 14.96 -8.29
C THR A 230 16.27 16.39 -7.77
N ASP A 231 15.35 17.20 -8.30
CA ASP A 231 15.10 18.57 -7.86
C ASP A 231 14.32 18.59 -6.54
N ASN A 232 13.45 17.60 -6.28
CA ASN A 232 12.83 17.43 -4.96
C ASN A 232 13.90 17.28 -3.86
N ALA A 233 14.91 16.45 -4.07
CA ALA A 233 16.01 16.27 -3.13
C ALA A 233 16.83 17.56 -2.95
N LYS A 234 17.18 18.24 -4.04
CA LYS A 234 17.91 19.52 -3.99
C LYS A 234 17.12 20.56 -3.19
N ASN A 235 15.83 20.70 -3.46
CA ASN A 235 14.94 21.61 -2.73
C ASN A 235 14.91 21.32 -1.23
N ILE A 236 14.79 20.04 -0.84
CA ILE A 236 14.81 19.64 0.58
C ILE A 236 16.14 20.01 1.25
N PHE A 237 17.28 19.70 0.62
CA PHE A 237 18.60 20.05 1.17
C PHE A 237 18.82 21.57 1.22
N ASP A 238 18.37 22.31 0.21
CA ASP A 238 18.47 23.77 0.18
C ASP A 238 17.63 24.43 1.27
N ILE A 239 16.51 23.82 1.68
CA ILE A 239 15.70 24.30 2.80
C ILE A 239 16.36 23.95 4.12
N TYR A 240 16.86 22.73 4.26
CA TYR A 240 17.49 22.25 5.48
C TYR A 240 18.81 22.99 5.80
N ASN A 241 19.57 23.38 4.78
CA ASN A 241 20.88 24.04 4.94
C ASN A 241 20.79 25.59 5.07
N GLN A 242 19.60 26.17 5.17
CA GLN A 242 19.41 27.62 5.30
C GLN A 242 19.65 28.17 6.73
N GLU A 243 20.29 27.39 7.62
CA GLU A 243 20.74 27.84 8.95
C GLU A 243 21.87 28.89 8.91
#